data_AF-D1MVE0-F1
#
_entry.id   AF-D1MVE0-F1
#
_cell.length_a   1.000
_cell.length_b   1.000
_cell.length_c   1.000
_cell.angle_alpha   90.00
_cell.angle_beta   90.00
_cell.angle_gamma   90.00
#
_symmetry.space_group_name_H-M   'P 1'
#
loop_
_entity.id
_entity.type
_entity.pdbx_description
1 polymer ?
#
loop_
_entity_poly.entity_id
_entity_poly.type
_entity_poly.pdbx_seq_one_letter_code
_entity_poly.pdbx_strand_id
1 'polypeptide(L)'
;ILQALTPPEFHSTLGVTELHPKLSATQGFGVEFFATFTLVLIVCGVCDENRNDIKGSAPLAIGLTVTTQILAIGMYTGGSLNPARTLGPAVILNKWDSHWVYWVGPMVGGAVASLLYQRAFTAPSNKREPDEEERDYPYRYRAANDKEKEIIADRTTSI
;
A
#
# COMPACT_ATOMS: atom_id res chain seq x y z
N ILE A 1 -11.56 7.98 -21.15
CA ILE A 1 -12.85 8.16 -20.45
C ILE A 1 -13.06 9.62 -20.08
N LEU A 2 -12.23 10.25 -19.23
CA LEU A 2 -12.41 11.67 -18.88
C LEU A 2 -12.49 12.59 -20.11
N GLN A 3 -11.50 12.55 -21.01
CA GLN A 3 -11.54 13.33 -22.27
C GLN A 3 -12.76 13.04 -23.16
N ALA A 4 -13.38 11.86 -23.05
CA ALA A 4 -14.58 11.53 -23.83
C ALA A 4 -15.87 12.07 -23.18
N LEU A 5 -15.84 12.36 -21.87
CA LEU A 5 -16.99 12.77 -21.07
C LEU A 5 -16.92 14.24 -20.62
N THR A 6 -15.80 14.94 -20.84
CA THR A 6 -15.67 16.36 -20.50
C THR A 6 -15.95 17.23 -21.72
N PRO A 7 -16.57 18.41 -21.55
CA PRO A 7 -16.63 19.40 -22.62
C PRO A 7 -15.23 19.86 -23.05
N PRO A 8 -15.04 20.30 -24.31
CA PRO A 8 -13.74 20.75 -24.82
C PRO A 8 -13.07 21.84 -23.98
N GLU A 9 -13.87 22.66 -23.30
CA GLU A 9 -13.42 23.74 -22.42
C GLU A 9 -12.60 23.25 -21.21
N PHE A 10 -12.83 22.01 -20.77
CA PHE A 10 -12.14 21.40 -19.64
C PHE A 10 -10.98 20.48 -20.04
N HIS A 11 -10.71 20.34 -21.35
CA HIS A 11 -9.63 19.51 -21.86
C HIS A 11 -8.25 20.10 -21.63
N SER A 12 -8.14 21.38 -21.29
CA SER A 12 -6.85 22.04 -21.02
C SER A 12 -6.18 21.59 -19.72
N THR A 13 -6.96 21.06 -18.76
CA THR A 13 -6.45 20.75 -17.41
C THR A 13 -6.47 19.27 -17.06
N LEU A 14 -7.39 18.44 -17.60
CA LEU A 14 -7.59 16.96 -17.44
C LEU A 14 -6.98 16.24 -16.20
N GLY A 15 -6.80 16.92 -15.07
CA GLY A 15 -6.06 16.41 -13.92
C GLY A 15 -4.53 16.31 -14.10
N VAL A 16 -3.91 17.03 -15.03
CA VAL A 16 -2.44 17.13 -15.15
C VAL A 16 -1.86 17.68 -13.85
N THR A 17 -0.75 17.09 -13.40
CA THR A 17 0.04 17.60 -12.29
C THR A 17 1.08 18.57 -12.84
N GLU A 18 0.98 19.84 -12.47
CA GLU A 18 1.95 20.87 -12.82
C GLU A 18 2.50 21.50 -11.54
N LEU A 19 3.77 21.92 -11.60
CA LEU A 19 4.35 22.74 -10.55
C LEU A 19 3.72 24.12 -10.59
N HIS A 20 3.41 24.64 -9.40
CA HIS A 20 2.99 26.02 -9.28
C HIS A 20 4.10 26.94 -9.84
N PRO A 21 3.78 28.00 -10.61
CA PRO A 21 4.79 28.85 -11.28
C PRO A 21 5.81 29.51 -10.35
N LYS A 22 5.50 29.58 -9.05
CA LYS A 22 6.37 30.14 -8.00
C LYS A 22 7.26 29.09 -7.31
N LEU A 23 7.12 27.81 -7.64
CA LEU A 23 7.88 26.72 -7.05
C LEU A 23 9.00 26.28 -8.00
N SER A 24 10.20 26.14 -7.45
CA SER A 24 11.30 25.49 -8.16
C SER A 24 11.10 23.98 -8.25
N ALA A 25 11.69 23.34 -9.27
CA ALA A 25 11.65 21.88 -9.42
C ALA A 25 12.18 21.14 -8.18
N THR A 26 13.20 21.69 -7.51
CA THR A 26 13.76 21.12 -6.27
C THR A 26 12.78 21.19 -5.10
N GLN A 27 12.05 22.30 -4.96
CA GLN A 27 11.00 22.41 -3.94
C GLN A 27 9.84 21.46 -4.25
N GLY A 28 9.46 21.35 -5.53
CA GLY A 28 8.49 20.37 -6.01
C GLY A 28 8.88 18.94 -5.67
N PHE A 29 10.15 18.60 -5.90
CA PHE A 29 10.72 17.32 -5.51
C PHE A 29 10.62 17.07 -4.02
N GLY A 30 10.97 18.06 -3.19
CA GLY A 30 10.83 17.93 -1.74
C GLY A 30 9.39 17.66 -1.30
N VAL A 31 8.42 18.38 -1.90
CA VAL A 31 7.00 18.20 -1.60
C VAL A 31 6.54 16.79 -1.96
N GLU A 32 6.80 16.33 -3.18
CA GLU A 32 6.41 14.98 -3.63
C GLU A 32 7.15 13.87 -2.85
N PHE A 33 8.42 14.10 -2.50
CA PHE A 33 9.20 13.19 -1.67
C PHE A 33 8.55 12.98 -0.30
N PHE A 34 8.28 14.05 0.46
CA PHE A 34 7.70 13.94 1.81
C PHE A 34 6.26 13.44 1.77
N ALA A 35 5.53 13.79 0.73
CA ALA A 35 4.18 13.33 0.53
C ALA A 35 4.15 11.80 0.34
N THR A 36 4.84 11.27 -0.68
CA THR A 36 4.91 9.82 -0.90
C THR A 36 5.60 9.08 0.26
N PHE A 37 6.61 9.68 0.90
CA PHE A 37 7.23 9.12 2.10
C PHE A 37 6.20 8.84 3.20
N THR A 38 5.38 9.83 3.54
CA THR A 38 4.37 9.68 4.59
C THR A 38 3.29 8.68 4.19
N LEU A 39 2.87 8.67 2.92
CA LEU A 39 1.92 7.70 2.39
C LEU A 39 2.45 6.27 2.54
N VAL A 40 3.67 5.99 2.09
CA VAL A 40 4.27 4.65 2.17
C VAL A 40 4.52 4.25 3.62
N LEU A 41 4.92 5.16 4.49
CA LEU A 41 5.09 4.88 5.91
C LEU A 41 3.78 4.42 6.55
N ILE A 42 2.66 5.08 6.23
CA ILE A 42 1.33 4.70 6.72
C ILE A 42 0.91 3.36 6.12
N VAL A 43 1.12 3.13 4.82
CA VAL A 43 0.82 1.84 4.18
C VAL A 43 1.58 0.70 4.86
N CYS A 44 2.89 0.84 5.07
CA CYS A 44 3.67 -0.15 5.79
C CYS A 44 3.14 -0.37 7.22
N GLY A 45 2.76 0.72 7.91
CA GLY A 45 2.22 0.67 9.26
C GLY A 45 0.88 -0.05 9.39
N VAL A 46 -0.05 0.17 8.47
CA VAL A 46 -1.40 -0.43 8.54
C VAL A 46 -1.46 -1.82 7.91
N CYS A 47 -0.47 -2.19 7.10
CA CYS A 47 -0.36 -3.51 6.47
C CYS A 47 0.67 -4.41 7.17
N ASP A 48 1.24 -4.01 8.31
CA ASP A 48 2.16 -4.86 9.07
C ASP A 48 1.39 -5.96 9.82
N GLU A 49 1.59 -7.22 9.40
CA GLU A 49 0.94 -8.39 9.98
C GLU A 49 1.32 -8.63 11.46
N ASN A 50 2.48 -8.13 11.89
CA ASN A 50 2.92 -8.27 13.28
C ASN A 50 2.19 -7.27 14.20
N ARG A 51 1.52 -6.29 13.62
CA ARG A 51 0.91 -5.17 14.32
C ARG A 51 -0.54 -5.47 14.71
N ASN A 52 -0.72 -6.00 15.92
CA ASN A 52 -2.01 -6.47 16.43
C ASN A 52 -2.84 -5.39 17.17
N ASP A 53 -2.29 -4.18 17.36
CA ASP A 53 -2.99 -3.04 17.96
C ASP A 53 -3.97 -2.36 16.99
N ILE A 54 -3.74 -2.48 15.68
CA ILE A 54 -4.62 -1.86 14.68
C ILE A 54 -5.85 -2.76 14.44
N LYS A 55 -6.99 -2.34 14.96
CA LYS A 55 -8.31 -2.95 14.69
C LYS A 55 -9.16 -2.15 13.69
N GLY A 56 -8.57 -1.11 13.09
CA GLY A 56 -9.25 -0.19 12.17
C GLY A 56 -9.24 -0.65 10.71
N SER A 57 -9.89 0.12 9.84
CA SER A 57 -9.91 -0.13 8.40
C SER A 57 -8.64 0.42 7.72
N ALA A 58 -7.73 -0.47 7.30
CA ALA A 58 -6.53 -0.09 6.55
C ALA A 58 -6.83 0.71 5.27
N PRO A 59 -7.82 0.34 4.43
CA PRO A 59 -8.19 1.15 3.26
C PRO A 59 -8.64 2.57 3.62
N LEU A 60 -9.35 2.74 4.73
CA LEU A 60 -9.81 4.05 5.19
C LEU A 60 -8.64 4.92 5.62
N ALA A 61 -7.68 4.37 6.37
CA ALA A 61 -6.48 5.09 6.79
C ALA A 61 -5.64 5.56 5.59
N ILE A 62 -5.44 4.68 4.61
CA ILE A 62 -4.72 5.01 3.37
C ILE A 62 -5.47 6.08 2.58
N GLY A 63 -6.79 5.94 2.41
CA GLY A 63 -7.61 6.92 1.70
C GLY A 63 -7.63 8.31 2.34
N LEU A 64 -7.73 8.38 3.67
CA LEU A 64 -7.66 9.65 4.42
C LEU A 64 -6.28 10.30 4.32
N THR A 65 -5.22 9.49 4.28
CA THR A 65 -3.85 9.98 4.09
C THR A 65 -3.70 10.65 2.72
N VAL A 66 -4.10 9.96 1.65
CA VAL A 66 -4.07 10.51 0.29
C VAL A 66 -4.92 11.77 0.20
N THR A 67 -6.11 11.77 0.78
CA THR A 67 -7.02 12.93 0.80
C THR A 67 -6.36 14.14 1.49
N THR A 68 -5.78 13.93 2.68
CA THR A 68 -5.09 14.99 3.43
C THR A 68 -3.92 15.55 2.64
N GLN A 69 -3.18 14.68 1.95
CA GLN A 69 -2.05 15.12 1.14
C GLN A 69 -2.47 15.89 -0.10
N ILE A 70 -3.51 15.45 -0.82
CA ILE A 70 -4.04 16.20 -1.96
C ILE A 70 -4.51 17.59 -1.50
N LEU A 71 -5.16 17.70 -0.33
CA LEU A 71 -5.55 19.00 0.23
C LEU A 71 -4.35 19.88 0.59
N ALA A 72 -3.27 19.29 1.11
CA ALA A 72 -2.07 20.03 1.51
C ALA A 72 -1.18 20.45 0.33
N ILE A 73 -0.99 19.56 -0.66
CA ILE A 73 0.01 19.74 -1.72
C ILE A 73 -0.59 19.98 -3.11
N GLY A 74 -1.90 19.84 -3.26
CA GLY A 74 -2.59 20.00 -4.54
C GLY A 74 -2.32 21.34 -5.20
N MET A 75 -2.26 22.43 -4.42
CA MET A 75 -1.95 23.77 -4.94
C MET A 75 -0.48 23.99 -5.31
N TYR A 76 0.42 23.13 -4.84
CA TYR A 76 1.86 23.27 -5.04
C TYR A 76 2.36 22.45 -6.24
N THR A 77 1.99 21.16 -6.29
CA THR A 77 2.50 20.21 -7.29
C THR A 77 1.40 19.50 -8.09
N GLY A 78 0.13 19.77 -7.77
CA GLY A 78 -1.01 19.02 -8.31
C GLY A 78 -1.30 17.71 -7.57
N GLY A 79 -0.51 17.37 -6.55
CA GLY A 79 -0.66 16.15 -5.74
C GLY A 79 -0.51 14.90 -6.58
N SER A 80 0.71 14.65 -7.09
CA SER A 80 0.99 13.46 -7.89
C SER A 80 0.94 12.20 -7.02
N LEU A 81 1.86 12.09 -6.04
CA LEU A 81 2.05 10.93 -5.16
C LEU A 81 2.39 9.61 -5.86
N ASN A 82 2.14 9.55 -7.17
CA ASN A 82 2.07 8.37 -8.00
C ASN A 82 2.44 8.76 -9.44
N PRO A 83 3.60 8.30 -9.95
CA PRO A 83 4.04 8.60 -11.30
C PRO A 83 3.03 8.21 -12.38
N ALA A 84 2.29 7.11 -12.20
CA ALA A 84 1.28 6.65 -13.17
C ALA A 84 0.08 7.61 -13.27
N ARG A 85 -0.33 8.22 -12.15
CA ARG A 85 -1.38 9.24 -12.10
C ARG A 85 -0.97 10.51 -12.83
N THR A 86 0.32 10.84 -12.83
CA THR A 86 0.89 11.97 -13.56
C THR A 86 1.09 11.67 -15.05
N LEU A 87 1.47 10.44 -15.40
CA LEU A 87 1.74 10.04 -16.78
C LEU A 87 0.50 10.09 -17.69
N GLY A 88 -0.66 9.61 -17.21
CA GLY A 88 -1.85 9.47 -18.05
C GLY A 88 -2.29 10.78 -18.74
N PRO A 89 -2.54 11.86 -17.97
CA PRO A 89 -2.88 13.15 -18.55
C PRO A 89 -1.74 13.80 -19.34
N ALA A 90 -0.48 13.59 -18.93
CA ALA A 90 0.70 14.14 -19.60
C ALA A 90 0.84 13.64 -21.04
N VAL A 91 0.59 12.36 -21.28
CA VAL A 91 0.64 11.76 -22.64
C VAL A 91 -0.48 12.29 -23.53
N ILE A 92 -1.69 12.47 -22.99
CA ILE A 92 -2.86 12.93 -23.75
C ILE A 92 -2.72 14.42 -24.12
N LEU A 93 -2.23 15.25 -23.20
CA LEU A 93 -2.12 16.70 -23.38
C LEU A 93 -0.73 17.16 -23.82
N ASN A 94 0.20 16.23 -24.02
CA ASN A 94 1.60 16.48 -24.37
C ASN A 94 2.29 17.50 -23.44
N LYS A 95 2.05 17.38 -22.12
CA LYS A 95 2.59 18.27 -21.09
C LYS A 95 3.64 17.53 -20.25
N TRP A 96 4.90 17.95 -20.37
CA TRP A 96 6.05 17.26 -19.80
C TRP A 96 6.91 18.14 -18.87
N ASP A 97 6.41 19.30 -18.49
CA ASP A 97 7.14 20.27 -17.68
C ASP A 97 7.51 19.68 -16.31
N SER A 98 8.82 19.65 -16.03
CA SER A 98 9.39 19.10 -14.78
C SER A 98 8.90 17.69 -14.44
N HIS A 99 8.52 16.89 -15.43
CA HIS A 99 7.86 15.60 -15.21
C HIS A 99 8.72 14.62 -14.40
N TRP A 100 10.05 14.73 -14.49
CA TRP A 100 11.01 13.92 -13.73
C TRP A 100 10.80 14.01 -12.21
N VAL A 101 10.33 15.16 -11.70
CA VAL A 101 10.08 15.38 -10.27
C VAL A 101 9.06 14.38 -9.73
N TYR A 102 8.03 14.10 -10.52
CA TYR A 102 6.94 13.18 -10.18
C TYR A 102 7.32 11.70 -10.31
N TRP A 103 8.50 11.40 -10.85
CA TRP A 103 9.08 10.06 -10.85
C TRP A 103 10.06 9.91 -9.71
N VAL A 104 11.08 10.77 -9.67
CA VAL A 104 12.18 10.66 -8.72
C VAL A 104 11.70 10.95 -7.29
N GLY A 105 10.83 11.95 -7.10
CA GLY A 105 10.28 12.29 -5.78
C GLY A 105 9.56 11.11 -5.12
N PRO A 106 8.51 10.57 -5.75
CA PRO A 106 7.77 9.43 -5.21
C PRO A 106 8.61 8.17 -5.04
N MET A 107 9.48 7.83 -6.01
CA MET A 107 10.31 6.62 -5.90
C MET A 107 11.29 6.69 -4.73
N VAL A 108 11.99 7.82 -4.58
CA VAL A 108 12.97 7.99 -3.50
C VAL A 108 12.26 8.13 -2.15
N GLY A 109 11.14 8.87 -2.09
CA GLY A 109 10.33 9.00 -0.87
C GLY A 109 9.80 7.66 -0.36
N GLY A 110 9.25 6.84 -1.27
CA GLY A 110 8.75 5.51 -0.94
C GLY A 110 9.85 4.54 -0.51
N ALA A 111 11.00 4.54 -1.20
CA ALA A 111 12.13 3.70 -0.82
C ALA A 111 12.66 4.04 0.58
N VAL A 112 12.83 5.33 0.88
CA VAL A 112 13.29 5.80 2.19
C VAL A 112 12.27 5.47 3.28
N ALA A 113 10.98 5.66 3.03
CA ALA A 113 9.92 5.31 3.98
C ALA A 113 9.89 3.81 4.30
N SER A 114 9.97 2.96 3.28
CA SER A 114 9.98 1.51 3.46
C SER A 114 11.20 1.06 4.27
N LEU A 115 12.39 1.58 3.97
CA LEU A 115 13.60 1.27 4.73
C LEU A 115 13.51 1.75 6.17
N LEU A 116 13.00 2.97 6.40
CA LEU A 116 12.82 3.51 7.73
C LEU A 116 11.83 2.66 8.55
N TYR A 117 10.71 2.27 7.93
CA TYR A 117 9.72 1.41 8.59
C TYR A 117 10.36 0.09 9.02
N GLN A 118 11.05 -0.59 8.09
CA GLN A 118 11.71 -1.86 8.34
C GLN A 118 12.75 -1.82 9.47
N ARG A 119 13.45 -0.69 9.62
CA ARG A 119 14.58 -0.57 10.57
C ARG A 119 14.18 -0.02 11.93
N ALA A 120 13.18 0.85 11.99
CA ALA A 120 12.84 1.58 13.21
C ALA A 120 11.44 1.27 13.75
N PHE A 121 10.49 0.83 12.90
CA PHE A 121 9.07 0.76 13.24
C PHE A 121 8.43 -0.62 13.07
N THR A 122 9.10 -1.59 12.45
CA THR A 122 8.59 -2.96 12.33
C THR A 122 8.26 -3.54 13.69
N ALA A 123 7.01 -4.00 13.84
CA ALA A 123 6.59 -4.69 15.04
C ALA A 123 7.40 -5.99 15.20
N PRO A 124 7.84 -6.34 16.43
CA PRO A 124 8.54 -7.59 16.69
C PRO A 124 7.67 -8.76 16.19
N SER A 125 8.32 -9.68 15.49
CA SER A 125 7.64 -10.81 14.85
C SER A 125 6.85 -11.59 15.88
N ASN A 126 5.52 -11.55 15.79
CA ASN A 126 4.64 -12.43 16.55
C ASN A 126 4.46 -13.72 15.77
N LYS A 127 5.57 -14.39 15.42
CA LYS A 127 5.52 -15.82 15.16
C LYS A 127 5.14 -16.47 16.49
N ARG A 128 3.84 -16.49 16.81
CA ARG A 128 3.32 -17.41 17.80
C ARG A 128 3.76 -18.78 17.31
N GLU A 129 4.43 -19.54 18.16
CA GLU A 129 4.42 -20.99 17.97
C GLU A 129 2.98 -21.38 17.66
N PRO A 130 2.74 -22.22 16.64
CA PRO A 130 1.38 -22.59 16.28
C PRO A 130 0.60 -22.94 17.55
N ASP A 131 -0.63 -22.45 17.62
CA ASP A 131 -1.53 -22.61 18.76
C ASP A 131 -1.42 -24.07 19.26
N GLU A 132 -1.45 -24.33 20.57
CA GLU A 132 -1.38 -25.71 21.08
C GLU A 132 -2.37 -26.64 20.36
N GLU A 133 -3.53 -26.11 19.96
CA GLU A 133 -4.54 -26.78 19.17
C GLU A 133 -4.13 -27.07 17.71
N GLU A 134 -3.42 -26.15 17.05
CA GLU A 134 -2.91 -26.34 15.69
C GLU A 134 -1.69 -27.28 15.66
N ARG A 135 -0.84 -27.24 16.71
CA ARG A 135 0.25 -28.21 16.91
C ARG A 135 -0.26 -29.63 17.17
N ASP A 136 -1.34 -29.78 17.91
CA ASP A 136 -1.93 -31.06 18.27
C ASP A 136 -2.83 -31.65 17.16
N TYR A 137 -3.31 -30.82 16.21
CA TYR A 137 -4.13 -31.24 15.08
C TYR A 137 -3.59 -32.47 14.30
N PRO A 138 -2.32 -32.50 13.83
CA PRO A 138 -1.77 -33.66 13.13
C PRO A 138 -1.67 -34.91 14.02
N TYR A 139 -1.48 -34.75 15.34
CA TYR A 139 -1.41 -35.87 16.27
C TYR A 139 -2.80 -36.46 16.55
N ARG A 140 -3.79 -35.61 16.81
CA ARG A 140 -5.20 -36.02 17.00
C ARG A 140 -5.78 -36.68 15.76
N TYR A 141 -5.50 -36.13 14.58
CA TYR A 141 -5.94 -36.72 13.31
C TYR A 141 -5.35 -38.12 13.11
N ARG A 142 -4.05 -38.28 13.39
CA ARG A 142 -3.38 -39.58 13.30
C ARG A 142 -3.91 -40.57 14.33
N ALA A 143 -4.09 -40.16 15.57
CA ALA A 143 -4.66 -40.99 16.63
C ALA A 143 -6.10 -41.42 16.33
N ALA A 144 -6.90 -40.56 15.70
CA ALA A 144 -8.26 -40.89 15.25
C ALA A 144 -8.23 -41.96 14.14
N ASN A 145 -7.37 -41.79 13.14
CA ASN A 145 -7.21 -42.77 12.06
C ASN A 145 -6.66 -44.11 12.54
N ASP A 146 -5.74 -44.10 13.51
CA ASP A 146 -5.17 -45.34 14.07
C ASP A 146 -6.22 -46.08 14.90
N LYS A 147 -7.03 -45.36 15.70
CA LYS A 147 -8.19 -45.95 16.40
C LYS A 147 -9.22 -46.54 15.43
N GLU A 148 -9.49 -45.86 14.31
CA GLU A 148 -10.43 -46.37 13.30
C GLU A 148 -9.93 -47.69 12.71
N LYS A 149 -8.62 -47.81 12.43
CA LYS A 149 -8.01 -49.06 11.95
C LYS A 149 -8.10 -50.19 12.98
N GLU A 150 -7.87 -49.91 14.26
CA GLU A 150 -8.02 -50.91 15.33
C GLU A 150 -9.46 -51.43 15.42
N ILE A 151 -10.45 -50.53 15.36
CA ILE A 151 -11.88 -50.90 15.37
C ILE A 151 -12.23 -51.79 14.16
N ILE A 152 -11.71 -51.47 12.97
CA ILE A 152 -11.95 -52.26 11.75
C ILE A 152 -11.27 -53.64 11.86
N ALA A 153 -10.05 -53.70 12.40
CA ALA A 153 -9.33 -54.96 12.59
C ALA A 153 -10.04 -55.88 13.59
N ASP A 154 -10.55 -55.33 14.70
CA ASP A 154 -11.27 -56.08 15.74
C ASP A 154 -12.60 -56.67 15.20
N ARG A 155 -13.31 -55.90 14.37
CA ARG A 155 -14.52 -56.38 13.68
C ARG A 155 -14.26 -57.45 12.64
N THR A 156 -13.11 -57.42 11.98
CA THR A 156 -12.74 -58.40 10.93
C THR A 156 -12.24 -59.72 11.53
N THR A 157 -11.64 -59.68 12.73
CA THR A 157 -11.11 -60.86 13.43
C THR A 157 -12.19 -61.62 14.22
N SER A 158 -13.34 -60.97 14.47
CA SER A 158 -14.49 -61.54 15.19
C SER A 158 -15.49 -62.31 14.29
N ILE A 159 -15.13 -62.58 13.03
CA ILE A 159 -15.88 -63.40 12.06
C ILE A 159 -15.07 -64.67 11.79
#